data_AF-A0A4R0PZI2-F1
#
_entry.id   AF-A0A4R0PZI2-F1
#
_cell.length_a   1.000
_cell.length_b   1.000
_cell.length_c   1.000
_cell.angle_alpha   90.00
_cell.angle_beta   90.00
_cell.angle_gamma   90.00
#
_symmetry.space_group_name_H-M   'P 1'
#
loop_
_entity.id
_entity.type
_entity.pdbx_description
1 polymer ?
#
loop_
_entity_poly.entity_id
_entity_poly.type
_entity_poly.pdbx_seq_one_letter_code
_entity_poly.pdbx_strand_id
1 'polypeptide(L)'
;MSNTVKILRNSAYSLIAYALISALTHFVYAAIDYSRGILSINVVRHLKASKVNVNGFDFTNSEIGVIQIKPSFIESVILENQMFNDGGSSVVFYLTLGGAILLAINFKLINIYKLEEQNVYQLLLIVVFLFFAISLTGMALMDNYVGNLTNGAFKHDHTHGFSNLYPMGLIVIASVTYQFVVYTRKLKQENDLTI
;
A
#
# COMPACT_ATOMS: atom_id res chain seq x y z
N MET A 1 -21.83 1.20 23.37
CA MET A 1 -20.59 1.08 22.58
C MET A 1 -19.56 2.01 23.17
N SER A 2 -18.37 1.51 23.56
CA SER A 2 -17.38 2.35 24.24
C SER A 2 -16.71 3.37 23.34
N ASN A 3 -16.10 4.40 23.94
CA ASN A 3 -15.38 5.45 23.20
C ASN A 3 -14.27 4.88 22.30
N THR A 4 -13.56 3.85 22.77
CA THR A 4 -12.51 3.19 21.98
C THR A 4 -13.06 2.47 20.75
N VAL A 5 -14.22 1.79 20.85
CA VAL A 5 -14.88 1.17 19.69
C VAL A 5 -15.35 2.25 18.71
N LYS A 6 -15.82 3.41 19.19
CA LYS A 6 -16.22 4.54 18.34
C LYS A 6 -15.04 5.11 17.56
N ILE A 7 -13.90 5.32 18.23
CA ILE A 7 -12.65 5.79 17.60
C ILE A 7 -12.23 4.80 16.51
N LEU A 8 -12.14 3.51 16.85
CA LEU A 8 -11.71 2.47 15.91
C LEU A 8 -12.64 2.38 14.68
N ARG A 9 -13.95 2.47 14.89
CA ARG A 9 -14.95 2.50 13.80
C ARG A 9 -14.77 3.73 12.91
N ASN A 10 -14.57 4.90 13.49
CA ASN A 10 -14.38 6.13 12.74
C ASN A 10 -13.07 6.11 11.95
N SER A 11 -11.99 5.58 12.53
CA SER A 11 -10.73 5.36 11.80
C SER A 11 -10.93 4.43 10.61
N ALA A 12 -11.68 3.34 10.76
CA ALA A 12 -12.00 2.44 9.66
C ALA A 12 -12.81 3.13 8.55
N TYR A 13 -13.81 3.95 8.91
CA TYR A 13 -14.53 4.75 7.91
C TYR A 13 -13.62 5.77 7.21
N SER A 14 -12.70 6.42 7.92
CA SER A 14 -11.74 7.34 7.31
C SER A 14 -10.81 6.65 6.33
N LEU A 15 -10.32 5.44 6.65
CA LEU A 15 -9.51 4.63 5.74
C LEU A 15 -10.28 4.27 4.46
N ILE A 16 -11.53 3.83 4.60
CA ILE A 16 -12.39 3.49 3.46
C ILE A 16 -12.70 4.73 2.63
N ALA A 17 -13.07 5.85 3.26
CA ALA A 17 -13.37 7.10 2.57
C ALA A 17 -12.16 7.61 1.79
N TYR A 18 -10.98 7.59 2.40
CA TYR A 18 -9.73 7.94 1.72
C TYR A 18 -9.50 7.07 0.49
N ALA A 19 -9.60 5.74 0.64
CA ALA A 19 -9.41 4.81 -0.46
C ALA A 19 -10.42 5.02 -1.60
N LEU A 20 -11.70 5.30 -1.29
CA LEU A 20 -12.73 5.59 -2.27
C LEU A 20 -12.49 6.91 -3.02
N ILE A 21 -12.07 7.97 -2.31
CA ILE A 21 -11.73 9.26 -2.93
C ILE A 21 -10.53 9.09 -3.86
N SER A 22 -9.49 8.40 -3.40
CA SER A 22 -8.32 8.10 -4.23
C SER A 22 -8.72 7.31 -5.47
N ALA A 23 -9.52 6.25 -5.32
CA ALA A 23 -9.99 5.44 -6.45
C ALA A 23 -10.83 6.26 -7.44
N LEU A 24 -11.75 7.10 -6.95
CA LEU A 24 -12.53 7.99 -7.79
C LEU A 24 -11.65 8.93 -8.60
N THR A 25 -10.66 9.54 -7.94
CA THR A 25 -9.77 10.49 -8.58
C THR A 25 -8.94 9.78 -9.66
N HIS A 26 -8.51 8.54 -9.41
CA HIS A 26 -7.79 7.71 -10.37
C HIS A 26 -8.61 7.41 -11.61
N PHE A 27 -9.88 7.03 -11.43
CA PHE A 27 -10.79 6.85 -12.56
C PHE A 27 -10.95 8.12 -13.40
N VAL A 28 -10.93 9.30 -12.78
CA VAL A 28 -10.97 10.58 -13.50
C VAL A 28 -9.71 10.76 -14.35
N TYR A 29 -8.51 10.56 -13.80
CA TYR A 29 -7.27 10.67 -14.58
C TYR A 29 -7.17 9.62 -15.68
N ALA A 30 -7.54 8.37 -15.40
CA ALA A 30 -7.59 7.31 -16.40
C ALA A 30 -8.54 7.66 -17.55
N ALA A 31 -9.71 8.24 -17.26
CA ALA A 31 -10.64 8.69 -18.29
C ALA A 31 -10.07 9.85 -19.12
N ILE A 32 -9.34 10.77 -18.49
CA ILE A 32 -8.64 11.87 -19.17
C ILE A 32 -7.59 11.30 -20.13
N ASP A 33 -6.73 10.40 -19.67
CA ASP A 33 -5.68 9.81 -20.51
C ASP A 33 -6.24 8.97 -21.66
N TYR A 34 -7.32 8.23 -21.41
CA TYR A 34 -8.08 7.55 -22.46
C TYR A 34 -8.61 8.53 -23.50
N SER A 35 -9.22 9.64 -23.07
CA SER A 35 -9.78 10.65 -23.97
C SER A 35 -8.71 11.36 -24.80
N ARG A 36 -7.50 11.55 -24.24
CA ARG A 36 -6.33 12.12 -24.93
C ARG A 36 -5.69 11.13 -25.89
N GLY A 37 -5.96 9.83 -25.74
CA GLY A 37 -5.44 8.78 -26.59
C GLY A 37 -3.94 8.52 -26.41
N ILE A 38 -3.33 9.03 -25.35
CA ILE A 38 -1.91 8.88 -25.03
C ILE A 38 -1.79 8.56 -23.54
N LEU A 39 -1.17 7.42 -23.23
CA LEU A 39 -0.79 7.03 -21.88
C LEU A 39 0.73 6.86 -21.82
N SER A 40 1.37 7.51 -20.86
CA SER A 40 2.82 7.42 -20.62
C SER A 40 3.11 6.55 -19.41
N ILE A 41 3.99 5.56 -19.57
CA ILE A 41 4.27 4.56 -18.54
C ILE A 41 5.79 4.47 -18.35
N ASN A 42 6.24 4.59 -17.10
CA ASN A 42 7.64 4.37 -16.75
C ASN A 42 7.93 2.87 -16.77
N VAL A 43 8.98 2.47 -17.47
CA VAL A 43 9.34 1.07 -17.66
C VAL A 43 10.83 0.84 -17.53
N VAL A 44 11.20 -0.39 -17.17
CA VAL A 44 12.57 -0.87 -17.10
C VAL A 44 12.74 -2.00 -18.12
N ARG A 45 13.79 -1.90 -18.92
CA ARG A 45 14.25 -2.97 -19.81
C ARG A 45 15.46 -3.65 -19.19
N HIS A 46 15.31 -4.93 -18.88
CA HIS A 46 16.43 -5.79 -18.55
C HIS A 46 17.02 -6.35 -19.84
N LEU A 47 18.14 -5.79 -20.28
CA LEU A 47 18.91 -6.35 -21.38
C LEU A 47 19.48 -7.72 -20.95
N LYS A 48 19.73 -8.63 -21.90
CA LYS A 48 20.48 -9.86 -21.61
C LYS A 48 21.75 -9.47 -20.87
N ALA A 49 22.01 -10.12 -19.73
CA ALA A 49 23.12 -9.80 -18.85
C ALA A 49 24.47 -9.96 -19.58
N SER A 50 24.93 -8.91 -20.24
CA SER A 50 26.32 -8.71 -20.63
C SER A 50 27.04 -8.29 -19.37
N LYS A 51 27.54 -9.26 -18.59
CA LYS A 51 28.38 -8.98 -17.44
C LYS A 51 29.72 -8.43 -17.94
N VAL A 52 29.97 -7.15 -17.69
CA VAL A 52 31.28 -6.55 -17.90
C VAL A 52 31.94 -6.46 -16.52
N ASN A 53 33.11 -7.08 -16.35
CA ASN A 53 33.87 -6.90 -15.13
C ASN A 53 34.58 -5.54 -15.19
N VAL A 54 34.25 -4.64 -14.27
CA VAL A 54 34.88 -3.33 -14.14
C VAL A 54 35.58 -3.31 -12.80
N ASN A 55 36.92 -3.41 -12.80
CA ASN A 55 37.75 -3.39 -11.59
C ASN A 55 37.30 -4.39 -10.49
N GLY A 56 36.93 -5.61 -10.88
CA GLY A 56 36.47 -6.64 -9.94
C GLY A 56 34.97 -6.59 -9.62
N PHE A 57 34.22 -5.60 -10.12
CA PHE A 57 32.77 -5.53 -9.98
C PHE A 57 32.07 -6.08 -11.22
N ASP A 58 31.05 -6.92 -11.03
CA ASP A 58 30.17 -7.35 -12.11
C ASP A 58 29.18 -6.24 -12.44
N PHE A 59 29.32 -5.63 -13.62
CA PHE A 59 28.39 -4.63 -14.13
C PHE A 59 27.41 -5.24 -15.15
N THR A 60 26.13 -4.93 -15.00
CA THR A 60 25.05 -5.32 -15.93
C THR A 60 24.24 -4.10 -16.34
N ASN A 61 24.02 -3.92 -17.65
CA ASN A 61 23.21 -2.82 -18.18
C ASN A 61 21.70 -3.01 -17.91
N SER A 62 21.03 -1.93 -17.52
CA SER A 62 19.58 -1.79 -17.50
C SER A 62 19.18 -0.44 -18.11
N GLU A 63 18.11 -0.39 -18.89
CA GLU A 63 17.58 0.86 -19.45
C GLU A 63 16.28 1.22 -18.72
N ILE A 64 16.19 2.43 -18.17
CA ILE A 64 14.96 2.99 -17.60
C ILE A 64 14.45 4.04 -18.59
N GLY A 65 13.16 4.02 -18.89
CA GLY A 65 12.56 4.95 -19.85
C GLY A 65 11.04 5.05 -19.73
N VAL A 66 10.44 5.79 -20.65
CA VAL A 66 9.00 5.99 -20.73
C VAL A 66 8.50 5.47 -22.06
N ILE A 67 7.49 4.59 -22.03
CA ILE A 67 6.75 4.20 -23.23
C ILE A 67 5.46 5.01 -23.33
N GLN A 68 5.08 5.33 -24.57
CA GLN A 68 3.79 5.95 -24.88
C GLN A 68 2.97 4.99 -25.71
N ILE A 69 1.75 4.73 -25.26
CA ILE A 69 0.80 3.86 -25.96
C ILE A 69 -0.50 4.60 -26.22
N LYS A 70 -1.24 4.15 -27.23
CA LYS A 70 -2.66 4.49 -27.37
C LYS A 70 -3.45 3.53 -26.49
N PRO A 71 -3.95 3.96 -25.32
CA PRO A 71 -4.56 3.03 -24.38
C PRO A 71 -5.99 2.69 -24.79
N SER A 72 -6.40 1.45 -24.53
CA SER A 72 -7.78 1.10 -24.28
C SER A 72 -8.23 1.67 -22.93
N PHE A 73 -9.54 1.77 -22.70
CA PHE A 73 -10.05 2.25 -21.41
C PHE A 73 -9.56 1.41 -20.23
N ILE A 74 -9.45 0.08 -20.42
CA ILE A 74 -8.96 -0.83 -19.38
C ILE A 74 -7.48 -0.57 -19.09
N GLU A 75 -6.65 -0.40 -20.12
CA GLU A 75 -5.23 -0.08 -19.95
C GLU A 75 -5.05 1.27 -19.25
N SER A 76 -5.83 2.29 -19.60
CA SER A 76 -5.83 3.56 -18.88
C SER A 76 -6.18 3.38 -17.41
N VAL A 77 -7.17 2.54 -17.06
CA VAL A 77 -7.54 2.30 -15.66
C VAL A 77 -6.45 1.52 -14.91
N ILE A 78 -5.75 0.59 -15.56
CA ILE A 78 -4.74 -0.25 -14.88
C ILE A 78 -3.41 0.49 -14.74
N LEU A 79 -3.02 1.26 -15.75
CA LEU A 79 -1.66 1.80 -15.91
C LEU A 79 -1.56 3.32 -15.67
N GLU A 80 -2.66 4.02 -15.38
CA GLU A 80 -2.59 5.39 -14.84
C GLU A 80 -1.78 5.34 -13.54
N ASN A 81 -0.66 6.04 -13.52
CA ASN A 81 0.36 5.87 -12.49
C ASN A 81 0.78 7.22 -11.87
N GLN A 82 0.11 8.33 -12.21
CA GLN A 82 0.43 9.64 -11.63
C GLN A 82 -0.02 9.73 -10.18
N MET A 83 -1.16 9.13 -9.81
CA MET A 83 -1.60 9.10 -8.41
C MET A 83 -1.22 7.83 -7.67
N PHE A 84 -1.27 6.68 -8.32
CA PHE A 84 -0.95 5.39 -7.69
C PHE A 84 0.40 4.89 -8.15
N ASN A 85 1.44 5.63 -7.77
CA ASN A 85 2.86 5.29 -7.95
C ASN A 85 3.28 3.96 -7.27
N ASP A 86 2.31 3.25 -6.67
CA ASP A 86 2.37 1.94 -6.01
C ASP A 86 1.42 0.91 -6.65
N GLY A 87 0.90 1.18 -7.85
CA GLY A 87 -0.02 0.32 -8.60
C GLY A 87 -1.40 0.11 -7.95
N GLY A 88 -1.80 1.00 -7.03
CA GLY A 88 -3.09 0.94 -6.33
C GLY A 88 -3.08 0.02 -5.10
N SER A 89 -1.90 -0.47 -4.72
CA SER A 89 -1.71 -1.34 -3.56
C SER A 89 -2.15 -0.67 -2.24
N SER A 90 -1.90 0.63 -2.07
CA SER A 90 -2.41 1.42 -0.93
C SER A 90 -3.94 1.43 -0.83
N VAL A 91 -4.67 1.60 -1.93
CA VAL A 91 -6.14 1.57 -1.96
C VAL A 91 -6.65 0.21 -1.49
N VAL A 92 -6.10 -0.87 -2.05
CA VAL A 92 -6.46 -2.24 -1.66
C VAL A 92 -6.16 -2.48 -0.19
N PHE A 93 -5.00 -2.03 0.29
CA PHE A 93 -4.62 -2.13 1.71
C PHE A 93 -5.60 -1.40 2.63
N TYR A 94 -5.93 -0.14 2.35
CA TYR A 94 -6.83 0.64 3.20
C TYR A 94 -8.27 0.12 3.19
N LEU A 95 -8.77 -0.33 2.04
CA LEU A 95 -10.08 -0.99 1.96
C LEU A 95 -10.11 -2.30 2.74
N THR A 96 -9.08 -3.13 2.60
CA THR A 96 -8.97 -4.41 3.31
C THR A 96 -8.87 -4.19 4.82
N LEU A 97 -8.01 -3.28 5.26
CA LEU A 97 -7.82 -2.97 6.67
C LEU A 97 -9.08 -2.35 7.29
N GLY A 98 -9.66 -1.34 6.63
CA GLY A 98 -10.90 -0.70 7.09
C GLY A 98 -12.07 -1.69 7.15
N GLY A 99 -12.22 -2.52 6.12
CA GLY A 99 -13.23 -3.58 6.09
C GLY A 99 -13.05 -4.61 7.20
N ALA A 100 -11.82 -5.10 7.41
CA ALA A 100 -11.51 -6.05 8.48
C ALA A 100 -11.82 -5.47 9.87
N ILE A 101 -11.51 -4.20 10.11
CA ILE A 101 -11.83 -3.52 11.37
C ILE A 101 -13.36 -3.44 11.56
N LEU A 102 -14.12 -3.03 10.54
CA LEU A 102 -15.59 -2.94 10.63
C LEU A 102 -16.23 -4.31 10.87
N LEU A 103 -15.77 -5.35 10.17
CA LEU A 103 -16.25 -6.72 10.38
C LEU A 103 -15.94 -7.19 11.80
N ALA A 104 -14.73 -6.96 12.28
CA ALA A 104 -14.32 -7.35 13.62
C ALA A 104 -15.16 -6.65 14.71
N ILE A 105 -15.54 -5.38 14.50
CA ILE A 105 -16.47 -4.66 15.38
C ILE A 105 -17.88 -5.24 15.30
N ASN A 106 -18.42 -5.44 14.09
CA ASN A 106 -19.78 -5.92 13.87
C ASN A 106 -20.01 -7.33 14.44
N PHE A 107 -19.04 -8.23 14.24
CA PHE A 107 -19.09 -9.60 14.78
C PHE A 107 -18.58 -9.69 16.22
N LYS A 108 -18.26 -8.56 16.87
CA LYS A 108 -17.73 -8.50 18.25
C LYS A 108 -16.51 -9.40 18.48
N LEU A 109 -15.69 -9.60 17.44
CA LEU A 109 -14.51 -10.47 17.48
C LEU A 109 -13.38 -9.87 18.32
N ILE A 110 -13.38 -8.54 18.51
CA ILE A 110 -12.34 -7.84 19.29
C ILE A 110 -12.94 -7.34 20.60
N ASN A 111 -12.48 -7.92 21.71
CA ASN A 111 -12.70 -7.33 23.02
C ASN A 111 -11.52 -6.39 23.35
N ILE A 112 -11.71 -5.10 23.04
CA ILE A 112 -10.66 -4.08 23.16
C ILE A 112 -10.09 -3.97 24.59
N TYR A 113 -10.89 -4.33 25.59
CA TYR A 113 -10.50 -4.29 27.00
C TYR A 113 -9.68 -5.52 27.46
N LYS A 114 -9.64 -6.59 26.67
CA LYS A 114 -8.89 -7.82 26.95
C LYS A 114 -7.69 -8.03 26.01
N LEU A 115 -7.32 -7.02 25.22
CA LEU A 115 -6.13 -7.09 24.37
C LEU A 115 -4.86 -7.06 25.23
N GLU A 116 -4.22 -8.19 25.44
CA GLU A 116 -2.88 -8.27 26.05
C GLU A 116 -1.82 -7.64 25.12
N GLU A 117 -0.69 -7.17 25.67
CA GLU A 117 0.38 -6.53 24.89
C GLU A 117 0.87 -7.41 23.73
N GLN A 118 1.00 -8.72 23.99
CA GLN A 118 1.40 -9.70 22.97
C GLN A 118 0.39 -9.77 21.81
N ASN A 119 -0.90 -9.62 22.08
CA ASN A 119 -1.96 -9.64 21.06
C ASN A 119 -1.97 -8.35 20.23
N VAL A 120 -1.59 -7.21 20.83
CA VAL A 120 -1.40 -5.94 20.09
C VAL A 120 -0.20 -6.04 19.15
N TYR A 121 0.90 -6.64 19.61
CA TYR A 121 2.08 -6.87 18.77
C TYR A 121 1.76 -7.79 17.59
N GLN A 122 1.05 -8.88 17.82
CA GLN A 122 0.59 -9.79 16.77
C GLN A 122 -0.29 -9.07 15.75
N LEU A 123 -1.23 -8.22 16.18
CA LEU A 123 -2.09 -7.44 15.28
C LEU A 123 -1.29 -6.44 14.44
N LEU A 124 -0.35 -5.70 15.04
CA LEU A 124 0.51 -4.77 14.31
C LEU A 124 1.36 -5.51 13.27
N LEU A 125 1.93 -6.65 13.67
CA LEU A 125 2.72 -7.49 12.79
C LEU A 125 1.87 -8.03 11.63
N ILE A 126 0.64 -8.50 11.89
CA ILE A 126 -0.32 -8.89 10.85
C ILE A 126 -0.60 -7.74 9.87
N VAL A 127 -0.80 -6.51 10.36
CA VAL A 127 -1.03 -5.33 9.50
C VAL A 127 0.19 -5.04 8.61
N VAL A 128 1.40 -5.13 9.17
CA VAL A 128 2.65 -4.95 8.40
C VAL A 128 2.80 -6.04 7.34
N PHE A 129 2.58 -7.31 7.69
CA PHE A 129 2.63 -8.42 6.73
C PHE A 129 1.55 -8.31 5.65
N LEU A 130 0.34 -7.85 6.01
CA LEU A 130 -0.74 -7.58 5.06
C LEU A 130 -0.32 -6.52 4.05
N PHE A 131 0.31 -5.43 4.52
CA PHE A 131 0.83 -4.39 3.63
C PHE A 131 1.86 -4.97 2.65
N PHE A 132 2.88 -5.67 3.14
CA PHE A 132 3.90 -6.28 2.28
C PHE A 132 3.31 -7.27 1.28
N ALA A 133 2.36 -8.12 1.71
CA ALA A 133 1.71 -9.08 0.83
C ALA A 133 0.98 -8.38 -0.32
N ILE A 134 0.23 -7.32 -0.03
CA ILE A 134 -0.50 -6.55 -1.05
C ILE A 134 0.48 -5.82 -1.97
N SER A 135 1.51 -5.18 -1.44
CA SER A 135 2.51 -4.45 -2.23
C SER A 135 3.30 -5.36 -3.17
N LEU A 136 3.78 -6.51 -2.67
CA LEU A 136 4.50 -7.50 -3.49
C LEU A 136 3.60 -8.11 -4.57
N THR A 137 2.34 -8.40 -4.22
CA THR A 137 1.37 -8.91 -5.19
C THR A 137 1.07 -7.88 -6.26
N GLY A 138 0.84 -6.62 -5.89
CA GLY A 138 0.62 -5.51 -6.82
C GLY A 138 1.80 -5.31 -7.77
N MET A 139 3.02 -5.32 -7.24
CA MET A 139 4.26 -5.25 -8.03
C MET A 139 4.34 -6.39 -9.06
N ALA A 140 4.14 -7.63 -8.62
CA ALA A 140 4.20 -8.80 -9.50
C ALA A 140 3.11 -8.77 -10.59
N LEU A 141 1.89 -8.36 -10.25
CA LEU A 141 0.80 -8.21 -11.20
C LEU A 141 1.10 -7.13 -12.24
N MET A 142 1.64 -5.98 -11.82
CA MET A 142 1.98 -4.89 -12.73
C MET A 142 3.14 -5.26 -13.66
N ASP A 143 4.17 -5.93 -13.15
CA ASP A 143 5.27 -6.46 -13.95
C ASP A 143 4.78 -7.44 -15.01
N ASN A 144 3.91 -8.36 -14.63
CA ASN A 144 3.31 -9.32 -15.56
C ASN A 144 2.41 -8.62 -16.58
N TYR A 145 1.66 -7.59 -16.18
CA TYR A 145 0.80 -6.83 -17.08
C TYR A 145 1.61 -6.07 -18.13
N VAL A 146 2.60 -5.26 -17.71
CA VAL A 146 3.50 -4.54 -18.63
C VAL A 146 4.31 -5.51 -19.48
N GLY A 147 4.76 -6.62 -18.89
CA GLY A 147 5.44 -7.69 -19.62
C GLY A 147 4.56 -8.26 -20.73
N ASN A 148 3.32 -8.63 -20.44
CA ASN A 148 2.39 -9.15 -21.44
C ASN A 148 2.07 -8.11 -22.52
N LEU A 149 1.85 -6.85 -22.14
CA LEU A 149 1.56 -5.76 -23.06
C LEU A 149 2.71 -5.51 -24.05
N THR A 150 3.95 -5.69 -23.58
CA THR A 150 5.16 -5.39 -24.35
C THR A 150 5.85 -6.65 -24.91
N ASN A 151 5.18 -7.80 -24.90
CA ASN A 151 5.74 -9.10 -25.31
C ASN A 151 7.06 -9.46 -24.59
N GLY A 152 7.15 -9.12 -23.31
CA GLY A 152 8.28 -9.38 -22.43
C GLY A 152 9.45 -8.40 -22.59
N ALA A 153 9.30 -7.36 -23.40
CA ALA A 153 10.38 -6.40 -23.62
C ALA A 153 10.65 -5.50 -22.40
N PHE A 154 9.62 -5.19 -21.63
CA PHE A 154 9.70 -4.25 -20.52
C PHE A 154 9.00 -4.78 -19.26
N LYS A 155 9.43 -4.26 -18.11
CA LYS A 155 8.74 -4.36 -16.82
C LYS A 155 8.33 -2.98 -16.35
N HIS A 156 7.40 -2.92 -15.40
CA HIS A 156 7.01 -1.66 -14.79
C HIS A 156 8.17 -1.10 -13.96
N ASP A 157 8.37 0.22 -13.99
CA ASP A 157 9.37 0.87 -13.14
C ASP A 157 8.81 1.12 -11.73
N HIS A 158 9.49 0.58 -10.72
CA HIS A 158 9.13 0.73 -9.30
C HIS A 158 10.06 1.68 -8.55
N THR A 159 11.03 2.31 -9.24
CA THR A 159 12.06 3.17 -8.61
C THR A 159 11.55 4.56 -8.25
N HIS A 160 10.43 4.99 -8.85
CA HIS A 160 9.89 6.34 -8.67
C HIS A 160 8.73 6.45 -7.68
N GLY A 161 8.39 5.38 -6.95
CA GLY A 161 7.36 5.38 -5.91
C GLY A 161 7.85 5.77 -4.52
N PHE A 162 6.93 6.25 -3.67
CA PHE A 162 7.14 6.45 -2.22
C PHE A 162 7.45 5.13 -1.44
N SER A 163 7.55 3.99 -2.14
CA SER A 163 7.60 2.63 -1.59
C SER A 163 8.73 2.37 -0.59
N ASN A 164 9.88 3.06 -0.70
CA ASN A 164 11.03 2.80 0.16
C ASN A 164 10.91 3.34 1.60
N LEU A 165 10.03 4.30 1.86
CA LEU A 165 9.85 4.90 3.20
C LEU A 165 8.58 4.43 3.92
N TYR A 166 7.64 3.79 3.23
CA TYR A 166 6.39 3.27 3.80
C TYR A 166 6.59 2.22 4.90
N PRO A 167 7.47 1.22 4.76
CA PRO A 167 7.70 0.24 5.80
C PRO A 167 8.24 0.87 7.09
N MET A 168 9.19 1.80 6.96
CA MET A 168 9.73 2.56 8.08
C MET A 168 8.67 3.44 8.73
N GLY A 169 7.85 4.13 7.94
CA GLY A 169 6.72 4.92 8.42
C GLY A 169 5.67 4.07 9.15
N LEU A 170 5.35 2.88 8.64
CA LEU A 170 4.43 1.93 9.28
C LEU A 170 5.01 1.39 10.59
N ILE A 171 6.31 1.10 10.65
CA ILE A 171 7.00 0.68 11.89
C ILE A 171 6.98 1.81 12.92
N VAL A 172 7.25 3.05 12.51
CA VAL A 172 7.20 4.23 13.39
C VAL A 172 5.78 4.47 13.90
N ILE A 173 4.77 4.44 13.02
CA ILE A 173 3.36 4.60 13.40
C ILE A 173 2.91 3.46 14.32
N ALA A 174 3.29 2.22 14.05
CA ALA A 174 3.01 1.07 14.91
C ALA A 174 3.64 1.23 16.30
N SER A 175 4.90 1.68 16.34
CA SER A 175 5.63 1.94 17.60
C SER A 175 5.02 3.08 18.41
N VAL A 176 4.64 4.18 17.76
CA VAL A 176 3.98 5.32 18.42
C VAL A 176 2.58 4.95 18.90
N THR A 177 1.81 4.20 18.09
CA THR A 177 0.47 3.71 18.48
C THR A 177 0.56 2.80 19.69
N TYR A 178 1.58 1.93 19.74
CA TYR A 178 1.85 1.07 20.88
C TYR A 178 2.15 1.88 22.15
N GLN A 179 3.11 2.82 22.08
CA GLN A 179 3.46 3.65 23.24
C GLN A 179 2.24 4.43 23.75
N PHE A 180 1.40 4.92 22.85
CA PHE A 180 0.17 5.60 23.20
C PHE A 180 -0.84 4.68 23.92
N VAL A 181 -1.05 3.45 23.43
CA VAL A 181 -1.95 2.47 24.08
C VAL A 181 -1.45 2.06 25.46
N VAL A 182 -0.15 1.80 25.61
CA VAL A 182 0.48 1.46 26.90
C VAL A 182 0.34 2.61 27.89
N TYR A 183 0.66 3.84 27.46
CA TYR A 183 0.56 5.03 28.28
C TYR A 183 -0.88 5.30 28.75
N THR A 184 -1.86 5.20 27.85
CA THR A 184 -3.28 5.41 28.16
C THR A 184 -3.80 4.39 29.19
N ARG A 185 -3.29 3.14 29.17
CA ARG A 185 -3.65 2.11 30.15
C ARG A 185 -3.02 2.35 31.51
N LYS A 186 -1.75 2.76 31.56
CA LYS A 186 -1.10 3.15 32.82
C LYS A 186 -1.87 4.27 33.51
N LEU A 187 -2.23 5.32 32.77
CA LEU A 187 -3.05 6.42 33.29
C LEU A 187 -4.39 5.95 33.83
N LYS A 188 -5.02 4.96 33.19
CA LYS A 188 -6.28 4.40 33.69
C LYS A 188 -6.08 3.62 35.00
N GLN A 189 -5.03 2.79 35.08
CA GLN A 189 -4.72 2.06 36.32
C GLN A 189 -4.37 2.99 37.47
N GLU A 190 -3.58 4.03 37.22
CA GLU A 190 -3.26 5.05 38.23
C GLU A 190 -4.53 5.77 38.70
N ASN A 191 -5.42 6.15 37.78
CA ASN A 191 -6.67 6.81 38.14
C ASN A 191 -7.65 5.87 38.88
N ASP A 192 -7.72 4.59 38.52
CA ASP A 192 -8.53 3.57 39.20
C ASP A 192 -7.95 3.17 40.59
N LEU A 193 -6.67 3.46 40.87
CA LEU A 193 -6.03 3.26 42.18
C LEU A 193 -6.13 4.47 43.12
N THR A 194 -6.47 5.65 42.59
CA THR A 194 -6.52 6.92 43.34
C THR A 194 -7.94 7.30 43.79
N ILE A 195 -8.97 6.62 43.27
CA ILE A 195 -10.39 6.74 43.66
C ILE A 195 -10.79 5.53 44.50
#